data_AF-A0A8X6N9W5-F1
#
_entry.id   AF-A0A8X6N9W5-F1
#
_cell.length_a   1.000
_cell.length_b   1.000
_cell.length_c   1.000
_cell.angle_alpha   90.00
_cell.angle_beta   90.00
_cell.angle_gamma   90.00
#
_symmetry.space_group_name_H-M   'P 1'
#
loop_
_entity.id
_entity.type
_entity.pdbx_description
1 polymer ?
#
loop_
_entity_poly.entity_id
_entity_poly.type
_entity_poly.pdbx_seq_one_letter_code
_entity_poly.pdbx_strand_id
1 'polypeptide(L)'
;PILSYACAIWGNTTQANIKKLQIHQNRALRFISGAPTFIPRKILHDELNIETIPQLIQKLASKFYNSWENHENPTINSLSSTTTHLGTRKPPASSQNIQPLF
;
A
#
# COMPACT_ATOMS: atom_id res chain seq x y z
N PRO A 1 -4.53 6.88 11.26
CA PRO A 1 -5.88 6.26 11.12
C PRO A 1 -6.83 7.04 10.18
N ILE A 2 -6.45 7.15 8.90
CA ILE A 2 -7.34 7.51 7.75
C ILE A 2 -6.98 6.66 6.53
N LEU A 3 -5.68 6.40 6.35
CA LEU A 3 -5.12 5.49 5.35
C LEU A 3 -5.69 4.07 5.44
N SER A 4 -5.96 3.57 6.65
CA SER A 4 -6.53 2.24 6.88
C SER A 4 -7.97 2.11 6.42
N TYR A 5 -8.81 3.15 6.62
CA TYR A 5 -10.22 3.12 6.23
C TYR A 5 -10.39 3.21 4.70
N ALA A 6 -9.61 4.10 4.07
CA ALA A 6 -9.61 4.27 2.63
C ALA A 6 -8.68 3.28 1.89
N CYS A 7 -8.28 2.17 2.54
CA CYS A 7 -7.36 1.17 1.98
C CYS A 7 -7.78 0.69 0.58
N ALA A 8 -9.05 0.34 0.39
CA ALA A 8 -9.58 -0.11 -0.90
C ALA A 8 -9.48 0.97 -2.00
N ILE A 9 -9.59 2.25 -1.62
CA ILE A 9 -9.44 3.39 -2.54
C ILE A 9 -7.98 3.55 -2.94
N TRP A 10 -7.05 3.45 -1.98
CA TRP A 10 -5.62 3.55 -2.23
C TRP A 10 -5.08 2.38 -3.05
N GLY A 11 -5.64 1.17 -2.90
CA GLY A 11 -5.29 0.02 -3.75
C GLY A 11 -5.65 0.24 -5.23
N ASN A 12 -6.66 1.07 -5.51
CA ASN A 12 -7.16 1.36 -6.86
C ASN A 12 -6.81 2.76 -7.38
N THR A 13 -6.02 3.54 -6.63
CA THR A 13 -5.74 4.94 -7.01
C THR A 13 -4.68 5.02 -8.11
N THR A 14 -4.64 6.18 -8.79
CA THR A 14 -3.58 6.50 -9.75
C THR A 14 -2.23 6.71 -9.06
N GLN A 15 -1.14 6.34 -9.76
CA GLN A 15 0.23 6.53 -9.29
C GLN A 15 0.57 7.99 -8.99
N ALA A 16 -0.07 8.94 -9.67
CA ALA A 16 0.10 10.38 -9.42
C ALA A 16 -0.32 10.77 -7.99
N ASN A 17 -1.43 10.22 -7.50
CA ASN A 17 -1.91 10.49 -6.15
C ASN A 17 -0.97 9.90 -5.10
N ILE A 18 -0.51 8.66 -5.31
CA ILE A 18 0.48 8.00 -4.43
C ILE A 18 1.78 8.81 -4.35
N LYS A 19 2.27 9.33 -5.49
CA LYS A 19 3.45 10.21 -5.52
C LYS A 19 3.25 11.47 -4.70
N LYS A 20 2.07 12.11 -4.78
CA LYS A 20 1.75 13.28 -3.93
C LYS A 20 1.81 12.91 -2.46
N LEU A 21 1.20 11.80 -2.03
CA LEU A 21 1.28 11.34 -0.64
C LEU A 21 2.72 11.07 -0.20
N GLN A 22 3.54 10.43 -1.04
CA GLN A 22 4.96 10.20 -0.74
C GLN A 22 5.72 11.53 -0.54
N ILE A 23 5.43 12.57 -1.32
CA ILE A 23 6.06 13.89 -1.14
C ILE A 23 5.68 14.48 0.22
N HIS A 24 4.42 14.37 0.64
CA HIS A 24 3.97 14.83 1.95
C HIS A 24 4.64 14.04 3.07
N GLN A 25 4.74 12.72 2.94
CA GLN A 25 5.48 11.87 3.88
C GLN A 25 6.94 12.32 3.99
N ASN A 26 7.65 12.46 2.86
CA ASN A 26 9.05 12.88 2.84
C ASN A 26 9.27 14.24 3.53
N ARG A 27 8.35 15.19 3.34
CA ARG A 27 8.41 16.50 3.97
C ARG A 27 8.20 16.42 5.49
N ALA A 28 7.22 15.62 5.92
CA ALA A 28 6.97 15.37 7.34
C ALA A 28 8.17 14.68 8.01
N LEU A 29 8.74 13.65 7.37
CA LEU A 29 9.92 12.94 7.87
C LEU A 29 11.09 13.89 8.08
N ARG A 30 11.40 14.74 7.09
CA ARG A 30 12.46 15.74 7.20
C ARG A 30 12.22 16.74 8.32
N PHE A 31 10.97 17.16 8.49
CA PHE A 31 10.60 18.10 9.55
C PHE A 31 10.83 17.48 10.94
N ILE A 32 10.41 16.22 11.12
CA ILE A 32 10.57 15.50 12.39
C ILE A 32 12.04 15.19 12.67
N SER A 33 12.82 14.81 11.66
CA SER A 33 14.22 14.41 11.81
C SER A 33 15.20 15.59 11.83
N GLY A 34 14.75 16.82 11.57
CA GLY A 34 15.62 17.99 11.43
C GLY A 34 16.65 17.86 10.30
N ALA A 35 16.40 17.01 9.31
CA ALA A 35 17.42 16.61 8.34
C ALA A 35 17.61 17.66 7.21
N PRO A 36 18.87 18.02 6.89
CA PRO A 36 19.19 18.86 5.73
C PRO A 36 18.64 18.32 4.40
N THR A 37 18.24 19.22 3.51
CA THR A 37 17.61 18.90 2.21
C THR A 37 18.49 18.03 1.30
N PHE A 38 19.82 18.10 1.44
CA PHE A 38 20.77 17.33 0.63
C PHE A 38 20.76 15.82 0.92
N ILE A 39 20.25 15.41 2.09
CA ILE A 39 20.24 14.00 2.47
C ILE A 39 19.30 13.22 1.54
N PRO A 40 19.75 12.12 0.90
CA PRO A 40 18.91 11.27 0.09
C PRO A 40 17.71 10.71 0.86
N ARG A 41 16.56 10.61 0.19
CA ARG A 41 15.34 10.04 0.79
C ARG A 41 15.56 8.62 1.32
N LYS A 42 16.34 7.79 0.61
CA LYS A 42 16.64 6.41 1.02
C LYS A 42 17.27 6.37 2.41
N ILE A 43 18.33 7.18 2.61
CA ILE A 43 19.02 7.29 3.89
C ILE A 43 18.06 7.72 5.01
N LEU A 44 17.17 8.69 4.76
CA LEU A 44 16.17 9.09 5.77
C LEU A 44 15.19 7.97 6.14
N HIS A 45 14.76 7.18 5.16
CA HIS A 45 13.87 6.05 5.42
C HIS A 45 14.58 4.91 6.16
N ASP A 46 15.86 4.66 5.85
CA ASP A 46 16.68 3.64 6.48
C ASP A 46 17.03 4.02 7.94
N GLU A 47 17.47 5.27 8.18
CA GLU A 47 17.79 5.79 9.51
C GLU A 47 16.57 5.84 10.45
N LEU A 48 15.40 6.22 9.92
CA LEU A 48 14.17 6.28 10.72
C LEU A 48 13.42 4.93 10.75
N ASN A 49 13.86 3.93 9.97
CA ASN A 49 13.19 2.64 9.79
C ASN A 49 11.68 2.79 9.43
N ILE A 50 11.35 3.74 8.56
CA ILE A 50 9.96 4.05 8.18
C ILE A 50 9.65 3.53 6.78
N GLU A 51 8.60 2.71 6.67
CA GLU A 51 8.05 2.24 5.40
C GLU A 51 7.57 3.40 4.52
N THR A 52 7.78 3.28 3.20
CA THR A 52 7.27 4.25 2.23
C THR A 52 5.75 4.14 2.06
N ILE A 53 5.08 5.19 1.56
CA ILE A 53 3.63 5.15 1.29
C ILE A 53 3.21 3.96 0.41
N PRO A 54 3.90 3.62 -0.70
CA PRO A 54 3.54 2.47 -1.51
C PRO A 54 3.58 1.14 -0.74
N GLN A 55 4.63 0.94 0.08
CA GLN A 55 4.77 -0.26 0.90
C GLN A 55 3.67 -0.34 1.97
N LEU A 56 3.36 0.79 2.61
CA LEU A 56 2.28 0.89 3.58
C LEU A 56 0.92 0.57 2.95
N ILE A 57 0.63 1.12 1.77
CA ILE A 57 -0.61 0.84 1.03
C ILE A 57 -0.69 -0.65 0.69
N GLN A 58 0.39 -1.25 0.20
CA GLN A 58 0.42 -2.67 -0.12
C GLN A 58 0.16 -3.53 1.12
N LYS A 59 0.82 -3.23 2.24
CA LYS A 59 0.63 -3.91 3.52
C LYS A 59 -0.80 -3.78 4.04
N LEU A 60 -1.40 -2.59 3.92
CA LEU A 60 -2.80 -2.36 4.27
C LEU A 60 -3.76 -3.13 3.36
N ALA A 61 -3.52 -3.12 2.05
CA ALA A 61 -4.31 -3.85 1.08
C ALA A 61 -4.28 -5.36 1.35
N SER A 62 -3.10 -5.94 1.55
CA SER A 62 -2.97 -7.36 1.89
C SER A 62 -3.69 -7.70 3.19
N LYS A 63 -3.54 -6.88 4.24
CA LYS A 63 -4.27 -7.09 5.50
C LYS A 63 -5.79 -7.01 5.31
N PHE A 64 -6.27 -6.08 4.49
CA PHE A 64 -7.68 -5.90 4.21
C PHE A 64 -8.27 -7.10 3.47
N TYR A 65 -7.64 -7.56 2.39
CA TYR A 65 -8.11 -8.72 1.63
C TYR A 65 -8.03 -10.03 2.43
N ASN A 66 -6.96 -10.22 3.20
CA ASN A 66 -6.85 -11.40 4.08
C ASN A 66 -7.93 -11.38 5.19
N SER A 67 -8.32 -10.20 5.66
CA SER A 67 -9.41 -10.07 6.62
C SER A 67 -10.79 -10.37 6.02
N TRP A 68 -10.97 -10.18 4.71
CA TRP A 68 -12.22 -10.52 4.02
C TRP A 68 -12.36 -12.02 3.82
N GLU A 69 -11.27 -12.72 3.49
CA GLU A 69 -11.26 -14.17 3.27
C GLU A 69 -11.56 -14.96 4.56
N ASN A 70 -11.19 -14.41 5.72
CA ASN A 70 -11.41 -15.03 7.02
C ASN A 70 -12.72 -14.62 7.71
N HIS A 71 -13.59 -13.82 7.07
CA HIS A 71 -14.79 -13.31 7.72
C HIS A 71 -15.95 -14.31 7.64
N GLU A 72 -16.55 -14.66 8.79
CA GLU A 72 -17.68 -15.61 8.89
C GLU A 72 -19.00 -15.10 8.26
N ASN A 73 -19.00 -13.96 7.56
CA ASN A 73 -20.23 -13.39 7.01
C ASN A 73 -20.50 -13.99 5.62
N PRO A 74 -21.57 -14.78 5.45
CA PRO A 74 -21.86 -15.47 4.20
C PRO A 74 -22.04 -14.50 3.01
N THR A 75 -22.49 -13.27 3.25
CA THR A 75 -22.70 -12.25 2.21
C THR A 75 -21.37 -11.73 1.62
N ILE A 76 -20.31 -11.69 2.41
CA ILE A 76 -18.97 -11.26 1.96
C ILE A 76 -18.34 -12.35 1.09
N ASN A 77 -18.58 -13.63 1.42
CA ASN A 77 -18.09 -14.77 0.65
C ASN A 77 -18.75 -14.86 -0.73
N SER A 78 -20.07 -14.56 -0.83
CA SER A 78 -20.77 -14.50 -2.12
C SER A 78 -20.29 -13.34 -3.02
N LEU A 79 -19.92 -12.20 -2.44
CA LEU A 79 -19.35 -11.07 -3.20
C LEU A 79 -17.96 -11.41 -3.74
N SER A 80 -17.13 -12.05 -2.92
CA SER A 80 -15.77 -12.47 -3.28
C SER A 80 -15.76 -13.50 -4.43
N SER A 81 -16.69 -14.45 -4.40
CA SER A 81 -16.86 -15.46 -5.46
C SER A 81 -17.47 -14.88 -6.75
N THR A 82 -18.36 -13.88 -6.65
CA THR A 82 -18.94 -13.19 -7.83
C THR A 82 -17.91 -12.34 -8.58
N THR A 83 -16.97 -11.66 -7.90
CA THR A 83 -15.86 -10.93 -8.55
C THR A 83 -14.99 -11.83 -9.41
N THR A 84 -14.84 -13.11 -9.03
CA THR A 84 -14.06 -14.09 -9.82
C THR A 84 -14.71 -14.39 -11.18
N HIS A 85 -16.04 -14.28 -11.30
CA HIS A 85 -16.78 -14.57 -12.53
C HIS A 85 -16.91 -13.37 -13.49
N LEU A 86 -16.70 -12.14 -13.02
CA LEU A 86 -16.86 -10.90 -13.81
C LEU A 86 -15.54 -10.35 -14.41
N GLY A 87 -14.48 -11.15 -14.46
CA GLY A 87 -13.29 -10.82 -15.26
C GLY A 87 -12.42 -9.66 -14.75
N THR A 88 -12.53 -9.26 -13.49
CA THR A 88 -11.66 -8.23 -12.89
C THR A 88 -10.76 -8.80 -11.80
N ARG A 89 -9.51 -9.07 -12.24
CA ARG A 89 -8.24 -9.14 -11.48
C ARG A 89 -8.34 -9.60 -10.01
N LYS A 90 -8.12 -10.90 -9.81
CA LYS A 90 -7.60 -11.48 -8.56
C LYS A 90 -6.45 -10.58 -8.03
N PRO A 91 -6.47 -10.11 -6.77
CA PRO A 91 -5.30 -9.44 -6.20
C PRO A 91 -4.12 -10.41 -6.22
N PRO A 92 -2.91 -9.97 -6.60
CA PRO A 92 -1.79 -10.87 -6.84
C PRO A 92 -1.48 -11.63 -5.55
N ALA A 93 -1.55 -12.96 -5.67
CA ALA A 93 -1.07 -13.88 -4.66
C ALA A 93 0.38 -13.52 -4.32
N SER A 94 0.67 -13.47 -3.03
CA SER A 94 1.99 -13.21 -2.47
C SER A 94 3.09 -14.01 -3.19
N SER A 95 4.20 -13.32 -3.46
CA SER A 95 5.54 -13.90 -3.61
C SER A 95 5.76 -14.93 -4.72
N GLN A 96 5.92 -14.47 -5.97
CA GLN A 96 6.88 -15.09 -6.88
C GLN A 96 7.67 -14.01 -7.65
N ASN A 97 8.92 -13.84 -7.22
CA ASN A 97 10.12 -13.73 -8.07
C ASN A 97 9.99 -12.86 -9.34
N ILE A 98 10.47 -11.61 -9.29
CA ILE A 98 10.89 -10.90 -10.50
C ILE A 98 12.24 -10.22 -10.23
N GLN A 99 13.28 -10.85 -10.80
CA GLN A 99 14.62 -10.31 -11.05
C GLN A 99 14.55 -9.02 -11.89
N PRO A 100 15.55 -8.11 -11.82
CA PRO A 100 15.51 -6.86 -12.56
C PRO A 100 15.69 -7.11 -14.06
N LEU A 101 14.79 -6.56 -14.88
CA LEU A 101 15.01 -6.39 -16.30
C LEU A 101 15.26 -4.89 -16.54
N PHE A 102 16.52 -4.61 -16.90
CA PHE A 102 17.10 -3.42 -17.52
C PHE A 102 16.33 -2.09 -17.42
#